data_AF-A0A101CGL1-F1
#
_entry.id   AF-A0A101CGL1-F1
#
_cell.length_a   1.000
_cell.length_b   1.000
_cell.length_c   1.000
_cell.angle_alpha   90.00
_cell.angle_beta   90.00
_cell.angle_gamma   90.00
#
_symmetry.space_group_name_H-M   'P 1'
#
loop_
_entity.id
_entity.type
_entity.pdbx_description
1 polymer ?
#
loop_
_entity_poly.entity_id
_entity_poly.type
_entity_poly.pdbx_seq_one_letter_code
_entity_poly.pdbx_strand_id
1 'polypeptide(L)'
;MDRHPDEDELVALALGALPGPEDEVLRHLTDCPACHPAYDDVATGVDAVLPASPSVAAPGFETQVLDRLRLERPSDPDRSRYRIPPARALPSIAHVRPRATYTSPPAVRNPRRPAASAASAALVGRCCSRRPRPRGSAWAVQP
;
A
#
# COMPACT_ATOMS: atom_id res chain seq x y z
N MET A 1 21.56 3.23 -18.79
CA MET A 1 20.15 2.78 -18.85
C MET A 1 19.35 3.93 -18.26
N ASP A 2 19.05 4.92 -19.10
CA ASP A 2 18.72 6.28 -18.66
C ASP A 2 17.31 6.70 -19.09
N ARG A 3 16.48 5.74 -19.51
CA ARG A 3 15.06 5.99 -19.78
C ARG A 3 14.30 5.84 -18.48
N HIS A 4 13.88 6.97 -17.93
CA HIS A 4 12.88 7.00 -16.86
C HIS A 4 11.49 6.84 -17.49
N PRO A 5 10.56 6.14 -16.83
CA PRO A 5 9.17 6.11 -17.26
C PRO A 5 8.57 7.51 -17.23
N ASP A 6 7.72 7.80 -18.20
CA ASP A 6 6.94 9.03 -18.20
C ASP A 6 5.73 8.94 -17.23
N GLU A 7 5.06 10.07 -17.03
CA GLU A 7 3.94 10.15 -16.10
C GLU A 7 2.76 9.27 -16.53
N ASP A 8 2.49 9.18 -17.84
CA ASP A 8 1.42 8.37 -18.39
C ASP A 8 1.71 6.87 -18.19
N GLU A 9 2.96 6.44 -18.37
CA GLU A 9 3.42 5.09 -18.07
C GLU A 9 3.27 4.76 -16.58
N LEU A 10 3.57 5.69 -15.67
CA LEU A 10 3.37 5.49 -14.22
C LEU A 10 1.89 5.38 -13.84
N VAL A 11 1.02 6.22 -14.45
CA VAL A 11 -0.43 6.15 -14.26
C VAL A 11 -0.99 4.84 -14.81
N ALA A 12 -0.58 4.45 -16.02
CA ALA A 12 -1.00 3.20 -16.63
C ALA A 12 -0.55 2.00 -15.79
N LEU A 13 0.66 2.03 -15.21
CA LEU A 13 1.12 1.01 -14.27
C LEU A 13 0.28 0.98 -12.99
N ALA A 14 -0.02 2.13 -12.39
CA ALA A 14 -0.84 2.20 -11.17
C ALA A 14 -2.28 1.69 -11.38
N LEU A 15 -2.82 1.83 -12.61
CA LEU A 15 -4.13 1.32 -13.00
C LEU A 15 -4.11 -0.14 -13.50
N GLY A 16 -2.94 -0.78 -13.61
CA GLY A 16 -2.80 -2.12 -14.18
C GLY A 16 -3.15 -2.19 -15.67
N ALA A 17 -2.92 -1.10 -16.40
CA ALA A 17 -3.27 -0.90 -17.80
C ALA A 17 -2.06 -0.57 -18.67
N LEU A 18 -0.85 -0.90 -18.22
CA LEU A 18 0.39 -0.58 -18.94
C LEU A 18 0.48 -1.37 -20.26
N PRO A 19 0.70 -0.71 -21.40
CA PRO A 19 0.91 -1.40 -22.67
C PRO A 19 2.35 -1.93 -22.74
N GLY A 20 2.57 -3.20 -22.41
CA GLY A 20 3.85 -3.89 -22.60
C GLY A 20 4.35 -4.65 -21.37
N PRO A 21 5.66 -4.93 -21.28
CA PRO A 21 6.23 -5.70 -20.17
C PRO A 21 6.34 -4.83 -18.90
N GLU A 22 5.40 -5.03 -17.98
CA GLU A 22 5.39 -4.37 -16.65
C GLU A 22 6.66 -4.63 -15.83
N ASP A 23 7.25 -5.82 -15.96
CA ASP A 23 8.43 -6.25 -15.22
C ASP A 23 9.64 -5.33 -15.40
N GLU A 24 9.79 -4.72 -16.58
CA GLU A 24 10.90 -3.81 -16.85
C GLU A 24 10.76 -2.50 -16.07
N VAL A 25 9.54 -1.96 -16.01
CA VAL A 25 9.24 -0.73 -15.27
C VAL A 25 9.33 -0.99 -13.76
N LEU A 26 8.79 -2.11 -13.28
CA LEU A 26 8.86 -2.47 -11.86
C LEU A 26 10.30 -2.67 -11.37
N ARG A 27 11.14 -3.31 -12.18
CA ARG A 27 12.58 -3.44 -11.89
C ARG A 27 13.25 -2.08 -11.83
N HIS A 28 12.96 -1.19 -12.79
CA HIS A 28 13.48 0.18 -12.77
C HIS A 28 13.03 0.97 -11.54
N LEU A 29 11.77 0.84 -11.10
CA LEU A 29 11.27 1.49 -9.88
C LEU A 29 11.99 1.02 -8.61
N THR A 30 12.39 -0.26 -8.58
CA THR A 30 13.15 -0.83 -7.46
C THR A 30 14.57 -0.25 -7.39
N ASP A 31 15.18 0.00 -8.56
CA ASP A 31 16.57 0.47 -8.66
C ASP A 31 16.70 2.01 -8.69
N CYS A 32 15.64 2.74 -9.07
CA CYS A 32 15.68 4.18 -9.30
C CYS A 32 14.99 4.98 -8.18
N PRO A 33 15.76 5.64 -7.28
CA PRO A 33 15.21 6.38 -6.14
C PRO A 33 14.46 7.66 -6.54
N ALA A 34 14.58 8.11 -7.79
CA ALA A 34 13.84 9.26 -8.31
C ALA A 34 12.44 8.87 -8.83
N CYS A 35 12.28 7.65 -9.35
CA CYS A 35 11.01 7.20 -9.93
C CYS A 35 10.08 6.58 -8.90
N HIS A 36 10.63 5.94 -7.85
CA HIS A 36 9.82 5.39 -6.76
C HIS A 36 8.88 6.43 -6.11
N PRO A 37 9.35 7.61 -5.65
CA PRO A 37 8.44 8.59 -5.04
C PRO A 37 7.43 9.15 -6.04
N ALA A 38 7.80 9.30 -7.32
CA ALA A 38 6.86 9.74 -8.35
C ALA A 38 5.73 8.72 -8.57
N TYR A 39 6.05 7.42 -8.53
CA TYR A 39 5.05 6.36 -8.56
C TYR A 39 4.17 6.36 -7.31
N ASP A 40 4.75 6.53 -6.11
CA ASP A 40 4.00 6.58 -4.85
C ASP A 40 2.98 7.74 -4.83
N ASP A 41 3.36 8.90 -5.37
CA ASP A 41 2.47 10.06 -5.51
C ASP A 41 1.27 9.72 -6.43
N VAL A 42 1.53 9.06 -7.57
CA VAL A 42 0.49 8.62 -8.51
C VAL A 42 -0.42 7.58 -7.85
N ALA A 43 0.14 6.56 -7.19
CA ALA A 43 -0.62 5.51 -6.52
C ALA A 43 -1.52 6.09 -5.43
N THR A 44 -1.02 7.04 -4.64
CA THR A 44 -1.80 7.75 -3.63
C THR A 44 -2.97 8.52 -4.26
N GLY A 45 -2.75 9.15 -5.41
CA GLY A 45 -3.81 9.84 -6.15
C GLY A 45 -4.90 8.89 -6.67
N VAL A 46 -4.50 7.74 -7.21
CA VAL A 46 -5.43 6.70 -7.67
C VAL A 46 -6.27 6.19 -6.49
N ASP A 47 -5.62 5.82 -5.38
CA ASP A 47 -6.30 5.34 -4.17
C ASP A 47 -7.28 6.35 -3.57
N ALA A 48 -7.00 7.66 -3.71
CA ALA A 48 -7.92 8.70 -3.25
C ALA A 48 -9.18 8.82 -4.13
N VAL A 49 -9.08 8.49 -5.43
CA VAL A 49 -10.19 8.61 -6.39
C VAL A 49 -11.06 7.34 -6.44
N LEU A 50 -10.48 6.15 -6.23
CA LEU A 50 -11.21 4.89 -6.33
C LEU A 50 -12.46 4.79 -5.44
N PRO A 51 -12.50 5.28 -4.19
CA PRO A 51 -13.71 5.26 -3.37
C PRO A 51 -14.86 6.11 -3.92
N ALA A 52 -14.58 7.11 -4.75
CA ALA A 52 -15.59 7.91 -5.41
C ALA A 52 -16.18 7.22 -6.65
N SER A 53 -15.61 6.08 -7.06
CA SER A 53 -16.10 5.29 -8.19
C SER A 53 -17.47 4.66 -7.86
N PRO A 54 -18.43 4.66 -8.80
CA PRO A 54 -19.70 3.99 -8.60
C PRO A 54 -19.50 2.51 -8.32
N SER A 55 -20.01 2.05 -7.17
CA SER A 55 -19.99 0.64 -6.81
C SER A 55 -21.04 -0.12 -7.62
N VAL A 56 -20.60 -0.94 -8.58
CA VAL A 56 -21.45 -1.86 -9.32
C VAL A 56 -21.05 -3.28 -8.95
N ALA A 57 -21.78 -3.88 -8.00
CA ALA A 57 -21.61 -5.29 -7.65
C ALA A 57 -22.50 -6.16 -8.54
N ALA A 58 -21.91 -7.20 -9.15
CA ALA A 58 -22.69 -8.23 -9.83
C ALA A 58 -23.36 -9.13 -8.78
N PRO A 59 -24.64 -9.53 -8.97
CA PRO A 59 -25.32 -10.39 -8.01
C PRO A 59 -24.59 -11.74 -7.86
N GLY A 60 -24.22 -12.10 -6.64
CA GLY A 60 -23.59 -13.39 -6.31
C GLY A 60 -22.08 -13.44 -6.53
N PHE A 61 -21.42 -12.33 -6.86
CA PHE A 61 -19.97 -12.27 -7.01
C PHE A 61 -19.24 -12.70 -5.74
N GLU A 62 -19.66 -12.20 -4.57
CA GLU A 62 -19.04 -12.52 -3.29
C GLU A 62 -19.13 -14.02 -2.98
N THR A 63 -20.28 -14.63 -3.24
CA THR A 63 -20.47 -16.08 -3.05
C THR A 63 -19.55 -16.88 -3.97
N GLN A 64 -19.42 -16.49 -5.24
CA GLN A 64 -18.56 -17.17 -6.20
C GLN A 64 -17.07 -17.05 -5.85
N VAL A 65 -16.63 -15.85 -5.44
CA VAL A 65 -15.25 -15.63 -4.98
C VAL A 65 -14.94 -16.45 -3.73
N LEU A 66 -15.85 -16.44 -2.75
CA LEU A 66 -15.69 -17.21 -1.51
C LEU A 66 -15.66 -18.72 -1.77
N ASP A 67 -16.47 -19.23 -2.70
CA ASP A 67 -16.45 -20.63 -3.09
C ASP A 67 -15.09 -20.99 -3.73
N ARG A 68 -14.60 -20.18 -4.67
CA ARG A 68 -13.30 -20.38 -5.31
C ARG A 68 -12.12 -20.36 -4.34
N LEU A 69 -12.11 -19.40 -3.40
CA LEU A 69 -11.06 -19.34 -2.36
C LEU A 69 -11.12 -20.54 -1.40
N ARG A 70 -12.31 -21.12 -1.18
CA ARG A 70 -12.45 -22.36 -0.39
C ARG A 70 -11.94 -23.58 -1.16
N LEU A 71 -12.09 -23.59 -2.48
CA LEU A 71 -11.57 -24.66 -3.36
C LEU A 71 -10.04 -24.58 -3.52
N GLU A 72 -9.47 -23.37 -3.59
CA GLU A 72 -8.02 -23.15 -3.69
C GLU A 72 -7.28 -23.38 -2.37
N ARG A 73 -7.98 -23.24 -1.24
CA ARG A 73 -7.44 -23.68 0.04
C ARG A 73 -7.38 -25.21 0.02
N PRO A 74 -6.20 -25.84 0.18
CA PRO A 74 -6.14 -27.27 0.43
C PRO A 74 -7.05 -27.56 1.61
N SER A 75 -8.11 -28.32 1.37
CA SER A 75 -9.01 -28.77 2.42
C SER A 75 -8.20 -29.74 3.27
N ASP A 76 -7.46 -29.19 4.23
CA ASP A 76 -6.59 -29.94 5.12
C ASP A 76 -7.49 -30.83 5.99
N PRO A 77 -7.58 -32.14 5.69
CA PRO A 77 -8.50 -33.02 6.38
C PRO A 77 -8.08 -33.22 7.85
N ASP A 78 -6.88 -32.77 8.24
CA ASP A 78 -6.32 -32.98 9.57
C ASP A 78 -6.78 -31.94 10.59
N ARG A 79 -7.32 -30.79 10.17
CA ARG A 79 -7.91 -29.81 11.11
C ARG A 79 -9.17 -30.30 11.81
N SER A 80 -9.82 -31.34 11.29
CA SER A 80 -10.96 -32.02 11.94
C SER A 80 -10.55 -32.74 13.24
N ARG A 81 -9.26 -33.09 13.39
CA ARG A 81 -8.79 -33.86 14.56
C ARG A 81 -8.51 -33.01 15.79
N TYR A 82 -8.44 -31.69 15.66
CA TYR A 82 -8.34 -30.77 16.78
C TYR A 82 -9.74 -30.28 17.24
N ARG A 83 -10.67 -31.22 17.47
CA ARG A 83 -11.81 -30.92 18.34
C ARG A 83 -11.28 -30.76 19.75
N ILE A 84 -11.14 -29.51 20.19
CA ILE A 84 -10.91 -29.18 21.58
C ILE A 84 -12.00 -29.90 22.38
N PRO A 85 -11.65 -30.85 23.28
CA PRO A 85 -12.66 -31.49 24.12
C PRO A 85 -13.34 -30.39 24.96
N PRO A 86 -14.66 -30.48 25.20
CA PRO A 86 -15.35 -29.47 25.98
C PRO A 86 -14.65 -29.37 27.34
N ALA A 87 -14.16 -28.17 27.65
CA ALA A 87 -13.51 -27.89 28.93
C ALA A 87 -14.47 -28.28 30.05
N ARG A 88 -14.08 -29.29 30.83
CA ARG A 88 -14.72 -29.56 32.12
C ARG A 88 -14.57 -28.29 32.96
N ALA A 89 -15.69 -27.73 33.39
CA ALA A 89 -15.73 -26.56 34.24
C ALA A 89 -14.88 -26.82 35.49
N LEU A 90 -13.75 -26.10 35.60
CA LEU A 90 -13.00 -26.03 36.84
C LEU A 90 -13.83 -25.19 37.83
N PRO A 91 -13.90 -25.56 39.11
CA PRO A 91 -14.54 -24.74 40.12
C PRO A 91 -13.82 -23.39 40.20
N SER A 92 -14.59 -22.30 40.15
CA SER A 92 -14.10 -20.94 40.29
C SER A 92 -13.38 -20.77 41.62
N ILE A 93 -12.04 -20.74 41.59
CA ILE A 93 -11.25 -20.33 42.74
C ILE A 93 -11.41 -18.82 42.83
N ALA A 94 -12.11 -18.35 43.87
CA ALA A 94 -12.27 -16.93 44.15
C ALA A 94 -10.87 -16.28 44.24
N HIS A 95 -10.51 -15.48 43.25
CA HIS A 95 -9.28 -14.70 43.28
C HIS A 95 -9.38 -13.63 44.38
N VAL A 96 -8.69 -13.89 45.49
CA VAL A 96 -8.28 -12.85 46.43
C VAL A 96 -7.46 -11.83 45.64
N ARG A 97 -7.95 -10.58 45.54
CA ARG A 97 -7.22 -9.47 44.89
C ARG A 97 -5.96 -9.16 45.73
N PRO A 98 -4.73 -9.37 45.24
CA PRO A 98 -3.58 -8.76 45.90
C PRO A 98 -3.64 -7.24 45.68
N ARG A 99 -3.55 -6.51 46.80
CA ARG A 99 -3.40 -5.06 46.85
C ARG A 99 -2.06 -4.71 46.20
N ALA A 100 -2.08 -4.25 44.95
CA ALA A 100 -0.90 -3.78 44.25
C ALA A 100 -0.39 -2.48 44.91
N THR A 101 0.64 -2.59 45.74
CA THR A 101 1.51 -1.46 46.06
C THR A 101 2.37 -1.19 44.82
N TYR A 102 1.96 -0.19 44.04
CA TYR A 102 2.74 0.29 42.90
C TYR A 102 3.97 1.03 43.44
N THR A 103 5.09 0.31 43.59
CA THR A 103 6.40 0.94 43.68
C THR A 103 6.80 1.30 42.25
N SER A 104 6.83 2.60 41.94
CA SER A 104 7.28 3.12 40.65
C SER A 104 8.65 2.53 40.27
N PRO A 105 8.83 2.07 39.02
CA PRO A 105 10.16 1.72 38.52
C PRO A 105 11.00 3.01 38.37
N PRO A 106 12.33 2.95 38.63
CA PRO A 106 13.20 4.07 38.36
C PRO A 106 13.26 4.35 36.85
N ALA A 107 13.22 5.64 36.50
CA ALA A 107 13.25 6.14 35.14
C ALA A 107 14.47 5.62 34.36
N VAL A 108 14.24 4.74 33.38
CA VAL A 108 15.24 4.37 32.39
C VAL A 108 15.43 5.57 31.47
N ARG A 109 16.53 6.31 31.65
CA ARG A 109 17.01 7.29 30.67
C ARG A 109 17.33 6.57 29.37
N ASN A 110 16.51 6.78 28.34
CA ASN A 110 16.77 6.29 26.98
C ASN A 110 17.74 7.27 26.28
N PRO A 111 18.97 6.87 25.93
CA PRO A 111 19.95 7.74 25.27
C PRO A 111 19.74 7.88 23.75
N ARG A 112 18.63 7.39 23.17
CA ARG A 112 18.40 7.41 21.71
C ARG A 112 17.23 8.31 21.28
N ARG A 113 17.10 9.50 21.87
CA ARG A 113 16.32 10.59 21.27
C ARG A 113 17.26 11.63 20.64
N PRO A 114 17.49 11.61 19.31
CA PRO A 114 17.91 12.83 18.64
C PRO A 114 16.77 13.86 18.74
N ALA A 115 17.13 15.05 19.18
CA ALA A 115 16.24 16.20 19.35
C ALA A 115 15.56 16.56 18.03
N ALA A 116 14.27 16.87 18.12
CA ALA A 116 13.56 17.59 17.08
C ALA A 116 14.26 18.94 16.86
N SER A 117 14.76 19.16 15.64
CA SER A 117 15.07 20.50 15.16
C SER A 117 13.88 20.96 14.33
N ALA A 118 13.12 21.89 14.89
CA ALA A 118 12.20 22.72 14.13
C ALA A 118 12.98 23.80 13.36
N ALA A 119 12.35 24.30 12.29
CA ALA A 119 12.64 25.52 11.53
C ALA A 119 13.66 25.44 10.37
N SER A 120 13.11 25.35 9.14
CA SER A 120 13.21 26.36 8.06
C SER A 120 12.38 25.84 6.87
N ALA A 121 11.26 26.46 6.51
CA ALA A 121 11.17 27.64 5.64
C ALA A 121 11.82 27.41 4.25
N ALA A 122 10.94 27.30 3.24
CA ALA A 122 11.13 27.60 1.82
C ALA A 122 12.35 27.01 1.09
N LEU A 123 12.10 26.01 0.24
CA LEU A 123 12.78 25.85 -1.04
C LEU A 123 11.81 25.31 -2.08
N VAL A 124 11.29 26.24 -2.88
CA VAL A 124 10.75 25.99 -4.21
C VAL A 124 11.90 25.48 -5.08
N GLY A 125 11.87 24.19 -5.44
CA GLY A 125 12.70 23.60 -6.50
C GLY A 125 11.83 22.55 -7.20
N ARG A 126 11.18 22.81 -8.33
CA ARG A 126 11.70 23.22 -9.64
C ARG A 126 12.68 22.19 -10.25
N CYS A 127 12.29 20.92 -10.23
CA CYS A 127 12.76 19.86 -11.13
C CYS A 127 11.50 19.00 -11.43
N CYS A 128 10.83 19.03 -12.58
CA CYS A 128 11.30 18.52 -13.85
C CYS A 128 10.44 19.11 -15.00
N SER A 129 10.77 20.31 -15.48
CA SER A 129 10.25 20.81 -16.75
C SER A 129 11.31 20.63 -17.84
N ARG A 130 11.52 19.40 -18.31
CA ARG A 130 12.15 19.16 -19.62
C ARG A 130 11.04 19.05 -20.65
N ARG A 131 10.62 20.20 -21.17
CA ARG A 131 9.74 20.29 -22.34
C ARG A 131 10.40 19.58 -23.53
N PRO A 132 9.75 18.61 -24.19
CA PRO A 132 10.10 18.28 -25.56
C PRO A 132 9.76 19.46 -26.48
N ARG A 133 10.69 19.77 -27.40
CA ARG A 133 10.54 20.79 -28.44
C ARG A 133 9.26 20.55 -29.26
N PRO A 134 8.48 21.59 -29.62
CA PRO A 134 7.49 21.45 -30.67
C PRO A 134 8.24 21.28 -32.00
N ARG A 135 8.20 20.07 -32.58
CA ARG A 135 8.40 19.92 -34.03
C ARG A 135 7.13 20.44 -34.68
N GLY A 136 7.24 21.58 -35.35
CA GLY A 136 6.18 22.09 -36.21
C GLY A 136 5.84 21.08 -37.29
N SER A 137 4.55 20.84 -37.47
CA SER A 137 4.00 20.36 -38.72
C SER A 137 2.67 21.06 -38.92
N ALA A 138 2.67 21.88 -39.97
CA ALA A 138 1.60 22.72 -40.42
C ALA A 138 0.35 21.89 -40.76
N TRP A 139 -0.79 22.31 -40.23
CA TRP A 139 -2.08 21.98 -40.83
C TRP A 139 -2.51 23.21 -41.61
N ALA A 140 -2.38 23.11 -42.93
CA ALA A 140 -2.94 24.06 -43.86
C ALA A 140 -4.47 23.94 -43.80
N VAL A 141 -5.12 25.03 -43.41
CA VAL A 141 -6.52 25.29 -43.71
C VAL A 141 -6.57 25.71 -45.18
N GLN A 142 -7.34 25.00 -46.00
CA GLN A 142 -7.78 25.48 -47.30
C GLN A 142 -9.28 25.79 -47.25
N PRO A 143 -9.71 26.80 -48.04
CA PRO A 143 -10.94 27.56 -47.85
C PRO A 143 -12.23 26.82 -48.24
#